data_AF-R4YUV1-F1
#
_entry.id   AF-R4YUV1-F1
#
_cell.length_a   1.000
_cell.length_b   1.000
_cell.length_c   1.000
_cell.angle_alpha   90.00
_cell.angle_beta   90.00
_cell.angle_gamma   90.00
#
_symmetry.space_group_name_H-M   'P 1'
#
loop_
_entity.id
_entity.type
_entity.pdbx_description
1 polymer ?
#
loop_
_entity_poly.entity_id
_entity_poly.type
_entity_poly.pdbx_seq_one_letter_code
_entity_poly.pdbx_strand_id
1 'polypeptide(L)'
;MDELSVLTGLTKSSLYNAFGNKDSLFAKSVDFYIEQQLAPFKNSIAETLSLSDAVSGILEMKFLNGNNLLVTQGCLSINSILELKSNEPDLHEHVMQGYAEVHITMERFFAWFVQHNKVKAGIDAQNLTDLYITFQQGLNVQSRNVQAKESMARGIEMFLMLIKTLEVT
;
A
#
# COMPACT_ATOMS: atom_id res chain seq x y z
N MET A 1 5.45 19.32 16.82
CA MET A 1 5.54 18.54 18.08
C MET A 1 4.35 18.81 18.99
N ASP A 2 3.89 20.06 19.17
CA ASP A 2 2.67 20.36 19.93
C ASP A 2 1.44 19.57 19.46
N GLU A 3 1.15 19.60 18.16
CA GLU A 3 0.03 18.85 17.59
C GLU A 3 0.16 17.33 17.81
N LEU A 4 1.38 16.79 17.65
CA LEU A 4 1.65 15.37 17.90
C LEU A 4 1.43 15.00 19.37
N SER A 5 1.81 15.87 20.30
CA SER A 5 1.53 15.68 21.73
C SER A 5 0.03 15.63 22.02
N VAL A 6 -0.76 16.51 21.41
CA VAL A 6 -2.22 16.52 21.54
C VAL A 6 -2.84 15.24 20.95
N LEU A 7 -2.43 14.84 19.74
CA LEU A 7 -2.99 13.68 19.04
C LEU A 7 -2.62 12.35 19.71
N THR A 8 -1.42 12.23 20.28
CA THR A 8 -0.93 11.00 20.92
C THR A 8 -1.26 10.92 22.41
N GLY A 9 -1.65 12.03 23.04
CA GLY A 9 -1.79 12.14 24.48
C GLY A 9 -0.45 12.11 25.25
N LEU A 10 0.68 12.19 24.56
CA LEU A 10 2.02 12.14 25.16
C LEU A 10 2.61 13.54 25.35
N THR A 11 3.37 13.73 26.43
CA THR A 11 4.14 14.97 26.61
C THR A 11 5.24 15.08 25.55
N LYS A 12 5.68 16.31 25.23
CA LYS A 12 6.82 16.52 24.32
C LYS A 12 8.08 15.79 24.79
N SER A 13 8.33 15.79 26.10
CA SER A 13 9.47 15.10 26.70
C SER A 13 9.39 13.59 26.44
N SER A 14 8.21 12.98 26.63
CA SER A 14 7.99 11.57 26.31
C SER A 14 8.21 11.25 24.83
N LEU A 15 7.73 12.11 23.91
CA LEU A 15 7.96 11.94 22.47
C LEU A 15 9.44 12.04 22.11
N TYR A 16 10.15 13.05 22.63
CA TYR A 16 11.58 13.20 22.38
C TYR A 16 12.40 12.04 23.00
N ASN A 17 12.02 11.55 24.18
CA ASN A 17 12.68 10.40 24.79
C ASN A 17 12.48 9.12 23.98
N ALA A 18 11.30 8.91 23.38
CA ALA A 18 11.00 7.71 22.62
C ALA A 18 11.56 7.74 21.19
N PHE A 19 11.53 8.91 20.55
CA PHE A 19 11.81 9.03 19.11
C PHE A 19 13.04 9.89 18.79
N GLY A 20 13.62 10.58 19.77
CA GLY A 20 14.79 11.45 19.61
C GLY A 20 14.43 12.82 19.04
N ASN A 21 13.93 12.87 17.81
CA ASN A 21 13.53 14.10 17.14
C ASN A 21 12.32 13.88 16.21
N LYS A 22 11.85 14.96 15.56
CA LYS A 22 10.69 14.91 14.65
C LYS A 22 10.96 14.02 13.43
N ASP A 23 12.17 14.06 12.90
CA ASP A 23 12.52 13.36 11.65
C ASP A 23 12.58 11.84 11.87
N SER A 24 13.18 11.40 12.96
CA SER A 24 13.18 10.00 13.41
C SER A 24 11.77 9.52 13.76
N LEU A 25 10.94 10.36 14.40
CA LEU A 25 9.53 10.04 14.63
C LEU A 25 8.79 9.83 13.30
N PHE A 26 9.01 10.72 12.32
CA PHE A 26 8.40 10.63 11.01
C PHE A 26 8.87 9.38 10.24
N ALA A 27 10.18 9.13 10.19
CA ALA A 27 10.76 7.94 9.55
C ALA A 27 10.16 6.65 10.10
N LYS A 28 10.10 6.51 11.44
CA LYS A 28 9.45 5.36 12.10
C LYS A 28 7.95 5.26 11.81
N SER A 29 7.27 6.39 11.65
CA SER A 29 5.85 6.41 11.28
C SER A 29 5.64 5.93 9.85
N VAL A 30 6.55 6.28 8.92
CA VAL A 30 6.53 5.77 7.54
C VAL A 30 6.84 4.27 7.51
N ASP A 31 7.85 3.81 8.26
CA ASP A 31 8.20 2.39 8.33
C ASP A 31 7.02 1.56 8.84
N PHE A 32 6.40 2.01 9.93
CA PHE A 32 5.21 1.37 10.49
C PHE A 32 4.05 1.37 9.49
N TYR A 33 3.80 2.49 8.81
CA TYR A 33 2.78 2.57 7.77
C TYR A 33 3.03 1.56 6.65
N ILE A 34 4.26 1.49 6.12
CA ILE A 34 4.64 0.55 5.06
C ILE A 34 4.40 -0.89 5.52
N GLU A 35 4.82 -1.24 6.73
CA GLU A 35 4.61 -2.57 7.30
C GLU A 35 3.12 -2.95 7.34
N GLN A 36 2.27 -2.04 7.82
CA GLN A 36 0.81 -2.24 7.84
C GLN A 36 0.24 -2.40 6.42
N GLN A 37 0.72 -1.61 5.45
CA GLN A 37 0.27 -1.69 4.06
C GLN A 37 0.69 -2.99 3.36
N LEU A 38 1.77 -3.63 3.81
CA LEU A 38 2.32 -4.87 3.28
C LEU A 38 1.81 -6.13 3.99
N ALA A 39 1.31 -6.00 5.22
CA ALA A 39 0.77 -7.13 5.98
C ALA A 39 -0.26 -7.97 5.19
N PRO A 40 -1.20 -7.39 4.40
CA PRO A 40 -2.12 -8.18 3.59
C PRO A 40 -1.38 -9.06 2.57
N PHE A 41 -0.41 -8.54 1.82
CA PHE A 41 0.34 -9.33 0.83
C PHE A 41 1.13 -10.47 1.47
N LYS A 42 1.67 -10.24 2.67
CA LYS A 42 2.39 -11.25 3.44
C LYS A 42 1.46 -12.36 3.95
N ASN A 43 0.20 -12.04 4.23
CA ASN A 43 -0.77 -12.94 4.87
C ASN A 43 -1.82 -13.54 3.92
N SER A 44 -2.00 -12.97 2.73
CA SER A 44 -3.05 -13.35 1.77
C SER A 44 -2.74 -14.60 0.95
N ILE A 45 -1.62 -15.27 1.19
CA ILE A 45 -1.23 -16.47 0.45
C ILE A 45 -1.79 -17.71 1.18
N ALA A 46 -2.81 -18.32 0.60
CA ALA A 46 -3.31 -19.65 0.96
C ALA A 46 -3.35 -20.52 -0.30
N GLU A 47 -2.99 -21.80 -0.20
CA GLU A 47 -2.88 -22.72 -1.34
C GLU A 47 -4.17 -22.83 -2.18
N THR A 48 -5.31 -22.53 -1.56
CA THR A 48 -6.65 -22.63 -2.15
C THR A 48 -7.12 -21.36 -2.87
N LEU A 49 -6.45 -20.21 -2.70
CA LEU A 49 -6.91 -18.96 -3.29
C LEU A 49 -6.50 -18.84 -4.77
N SER A 50 -7.40 -18.29 -5.56
CA SER A 50 -7.10 -17.74 -6.89
C SER A 50 -6.40 -16.38 -6.75
N LEU A 51 -5.72 -15.92 -7.81
CA LEU A 51 -5.08 -14.61 -7.81
C LEU A 51 -6.12 -13.48 -7.65
N SER A 52 -7.23 -13.59 -8.36
CA SER A 52 -8.34 -12.64 -8.36
C SER A 52 -9.00 -12.57 -6.98
N ASP A 53 -9.20 -13.69 -6.30
CA ASP A 53 -9.75 -13.69 -4.93
C ASP A 53 -8.79 -13.03 -3.94
N ALA A 54 -7.49 -13.34 -4.02
CA ALA A 54 -6.48 -12.74 -3.14
C ALA A 54 -6.37 -11.23 -3.37
N VAL A 55 -6.35 -10.79 -4.63
CA VAL A 55 -6.33 -9.36 -4.99
C VAL A 55 -7.64 -8.67 -4.58
N SER A 56 -8.80 -9.32 -4.74
CA SER A 56 -10.10 -8.78 -4.31
C SER A 56 -10.10 -8.51 -2.82
N GLY A 57 -9.69 -9.48 -2.00
CA GLY A 57 -9.64 -9.31 -0.55
C GLY A 57 -8.74 -8.15 -0.12
N ILE A 58 -7.59 -7.96 -0.77
CA ILE A 58 -6.71 -6.83 -0.49
C ILE A 58 -7.35 -5.49 -0.88
N LEU A 59 -7.93 -5.39 -2.09
CA LEU A 59 -8.54 -4.14 -2.58
C LEU A 59 -9.80 -3.77 -1.78
N GLU A 60 -10.63 -4.75 -1.42
CA GLU A 60 -11.80 -4.56 -0.58
C GLU A 60 -11.41 -4.04 0.80
N MET A 61 -10.43 -4.69 1.44
CA MET A 61 -9.93 -4.27 2.76
C MET A 61 -9.37 -2.84 2.71
N LYS A 62 -8.65 -2.48 1.64
CA LYS A 62 -8.02 -1.17 1.51
C LYS A 62 -9.01 -0.07 1.16
N PHE A 63 -9.94 -0.30 0.23
CA PHE A 63 -10.73 0.77 -0.38
C PHE A 63 -12.23 0.72 -0.16
N LEU A 64 -12.80 -0.47 0.05
CA LEU A 64 -14.25 -0.64 0.10
C LEU A 64 -14.76 -0.86 1.53
N ASN A 65 -13.87 -1.21 2.47
CA ASN A 65 -14.18 -1.27 3.89
C ASN A 65 -14.53 0.12 4.44
N GLY A 66 -15.80 0.34 4.76
CA GLY A 66 -16.33 1.61 5.28
C GLY A 66 -15.75 2.04 6.64
N ASN A 67 -15.09 1.14 7.37
CA ASN A 67 -14.40 1.45 8.61
C ASN A 67 -12.98 1.99 8.39
N ASN A 68 -12.44 1.92 7.18
CA ASN A 68 -11.12 2.48 6.86
C ASN A 68 -11.22 3.99 6.58
N LEU A 69 -11.33 4.79 7.63
CA LEU A 69 -11.42 6.25 7.52
C LEU A 69 -10.19 6.89 6.84
N LEU A 70 -9.03 6.22 6.91
CA LEU A 70 -7.78 6.68 6.33
C LEU A 70 -7.72 6.53 4.80
N VAL A 71 -8.66 5.79 4.20
CA VAL A 71 -8.72 5.62 2.73
C VAL A 71 -8.74 6.97 2.01
N THR A 72 -9.36 7.99 2.61
CA THR A 72 -9.50 9.34 2.03
C THR A 72 -8.21 10.17 2.02
N GLN A 73 -7.17 9.71 2.71
CA GLN A 73 -5.89 10.44 2.84
C GLN A 73 -4.85 10.01 1.78
N GLY A 74 -5.14 8.95 1.01
CA GLY A 74 -4.24 8.42 -0.01
C GLY A 74 -3.07 7.62 0.58
N CYS A 75 -1.91 7.65 -0.11
CA CYS A 75 -0.72 6.90 0.30
C CYS A 75 0.31 7.80 0.98
N LEU A 76 0.59 7.54 2.27
CA LEU A 76 1.59 8.30 3.02
C LEU A 76 2.96 8.26 2.32
N SER A 77 3.45 7.09 1.93
CA SER A 77 4.76 6.95 1.29
C SER A 77 4.89 7.77 0.01
N ILE A 78 3.90 7.71 -0.90
CA ILE A 78 3.93 8.49 -2.15
C ILE A 78 3.84 9.99 -1.88
N ASN A 79 2.95 10.41 -0.99
CA ASN A 79 2.83 11.83 -0.64
C ASN A 79 4.16 12.36 -0.07
N SER A 80 4.80 11.59 0.81
CA SER A 80 6.10 11.93 1.40
C SER A 80 7.22 12.02 0.35
N ILE A 81 7.26 11.10 -0.64
CA ILE A 81 8.22 11.18 -1.75
C ILE A 81 8.07 12.50 -2.52
N LEU A 82 6.83 12.92 -2.80
CA LEU A 82 6.58 14.16 -3.52
C LEU A 82 6.97 15.41 -2.72
N GLU A 83 6.69 15.43 -1.41
CA GLU A 83 6.93 16.58 -0.55
C GLU A 83 8.40 16.78 -0.16
N LEU A 84 9.09 15.69 0.19
CA LEU A 84 10.44 15.75 0.78
C LEU A 84 11.55 15.99 -0.25
N LYS A 85 11.32 15.67 -1.53
CA LYS A 85 12.33 15.63 -2.60
C LYS A 85 13.22 16.89 -2.69
N SER A 86 12.68 18.06 -2.39
CA SER A 86 13.41 19.33 -2.54
C SER A 86 13.99 19.88 -1.23
N ASN A 87 13.50 19.42 -0.08
CA ASN A 87 13.74 20.10 1.21
C ASN A 87 14.44 19.21 2.25
N GLU A 88 14.22 17.89 2.20
CA GLU A 88 14.66 16.94 3.22
C GLU A 88 15.24 15.69 2.54
N PRO A 89 16.44 15.76 1.92
CA PRO A 89 16.97 14.72 1.06
C PRO A 89 17.18 13.38 1.79
N ASP A 90 17.64 13.42 3.04
CA ASP A 90 17.88 12.21 3.83
C ASP A 90 16.57 11.48 4.17
N LEU A 91 15.52 12.22 4.54
CA LEU A 91 14.19 11.64 4.75
C LEU A 91 13.58 11.14 3.45
N HIS A 92 13.75 11.87 2.35
CA HIS A 92 13.30 11.43 1.03
C HIS A 92 13.96 10.09 0.66
N GLU A 93 15.27 9.94 0.85
CA GLU A 93 15.98 8.69 0.61
C GLU A 93 15.44 7.55 1.48
N HIS A 94 15.22 7.78 2.78
CA HIS A 94 14.60 6.80 3.67
C HIS A 94 13.24 6.31 3.16
N VAL A 95 12.35 7.23 2.76
CA VAL A 95 11.03 6.87 2.23
C VAL A 95 11.15 6.10 0.91
N MET A 96 12.09 6.49 0.03
CA MET A 96 12.34 5.78 -1.22
C MET A 96 12.85 4.35 -1.00
N GLN A 97 13.73 4.13 -0.02
CA GLN A 97 14.20 2.80 0.36
C GLN A 97 13.04 1.94 0.88
N GLY A 98 12.20 2.49 1.77
CA GLY A 98 10.98 1.82 2.21
C GLY A 98 10.02 1.49 1.07
N TYR A 99 9.89 2.39 0.09
CA TYR A 99 9.06 2.16 -1.10
C TYR A 99 9.62 1.06 -2.02
N ALA A 100 10.94 0.89 -2.10
CA ALA A 100 11.53 -0.23 -2.81
C ALA A 100 11.16 -1.59 -2.17
N GLU A 101 11.11 -1.66 -0.83
CA GLU A 101 10.66 -2.87 -0.12
C GLU A 101 9.18 -3.19 -0.38
N VAL A 102 8.35 -2.18 -0.63
CA VAL A 102 6.95 -2.38 -1.05
C VAL A 102 6.90 -3.16 -2.36
N HIS A 103 7.69 -2.74 -3.36
CA HIS A 103 7.75 -3.39 -4.66
C HIS A 103 8.21 -4.84 -4.52
N ILE A 104 9.32 -5.08 -3.82
CA ILE A 104 9.86 -6.43 -3.57
C ILE A 104 8.84 -7.34 -2.88
N THR A 105 8.13 -6.84 -1.87
CA THR A 105 7.14 -7.65 -1.14
C THR A 105 5.93 -7.98 -2.01
N MET A 106 5.44 -7.02 -2.80
CA MET A 106 4.33 -7.28 -3.73
C MET A 106 4.75 -8.23 -4.85
N GLU A 107 5.97 -8.11 -5.37
CA GLU A 107 6.51 -9.03 -6.37
C GLU A 107 6.57 -10.46 -5.84
N ARG A 108 7.03 -10.66 -4.60
CA ARG A 108 7.00 -11.99 -3.96
C ARG A 108 5.59 -12.57 -3.90
N PHE A 109 4.59 -11.73 -3.62
CA PHE A 109 3.19 -12.15 -3.62
C PHE A 109 2.74 -12.63 -5.01
N PHE A 110 2.97 -11.87 -6.08
CA PHE A 110 2.60 -12.29 -7.44
C PHE A 110 3.44 -13.47 -7.95
N ALA A 111 4.73 -13.51 -7.62
CA ALA A 111 5.63 -14.59 -7.97
C ALA A 111 5.17 -15.93 -7.40
N TRP A 112 4.56 -15.94 -6.21
CA TRP A 112 3.98 -17.15 -5.65
C TRP A 112 2.90 -17.74 -6.58
N PHE A 113 1.97 -16.92 -7.10
CA PHE A 113 0.92 -17.40 -8.02
C PHE A 113 1.49 -17.90 -9.35
N VAL A 114 2.53 -17.24 -9.87
CA VAL A 114 3.25 -17.68 -11.08
C VAL A 114 3.92 -19.04 -10.84
N GLN A 115 4.69 -19.18 -9.76
CA GLN A 115 5.43 -20.41 -9.43
C GLN A 115 4.51 -21.61 -9.16
N HIS A 116 3.30 -21.37 -8.66
CA HIS A 116 2.31 -22.40 -8.37
C HIS A 116 1.33 -22.65 -9.52
N ASN A 117 1.64 -22.14 -10.73
CA ASN A 117 0.81 -22.29 -11.94
C ASN A 117 -0.65 -21.85 -11.74
N LYS A 118 -0.90 -20.85 -10.88
CA LYS A 118 -2.23 -20.27 -10.67
C LYS A 118 -2.61 -19.25 -11.75
N VAL A 119 -1.64 -18.85 -12.57
CA VAL A 119 -1.81 -17.98 -13.74
C VAL A 119 -1.31 -18.65 -15.00
N LYS A 120 -1.79 -18.18 -16.16
CA LYS A 120 -1.44 -18.68 -17.48
C LYS A 120 0.08 -18.59 -17.74
N ALA A 121 0.58 -19.52 -18.56
CA ALA A 121 1.98 -19.53 -18.96
C ALA A 121 2.37 -18.21 -19.67
N GLY A 122 3.58 -17.72 -19.39
CA GLY A 122 4.12 -16.48 -19.95
C GLY A 122 3.73 -15.20 -19.19
N ILE A 123 2.91 -15.30 -18.14
CA ILE A 123 2.67 -14.17 -17.23
C ILE A 123 3.88 -13.99 -16.31
N ASP A 124 4.39 -12.77 -16.28
CA ASP A 124 5.54 -12.37 -15.48
C ASP A 124 5.10 -11.67 -14.18
N ALA A 125 5.76 -12.01 -13.07
CA ALA A 125 5.40 -11.52 -11.74
C ALA A 125 5.69 -10.02 -11.58
N GLN A 126 6.78 -9.53 -12.17
CA GLN A 126 7.14 -8.11 -12.14
C GLN A 126 6.09 -7.28 -12.90
N ASN A 127 5.69 -7.72 -14.08
CA ASN A 127 4.63 -7.06 -14.86
C ASN A 127 3.29 -7.01 -14.11
N LEU A 128 2.90 -8.08 -13.41
CA LEU A 128 1.71 -8.08 -12.54
C LEU A 128 1.84 -7.08 -11.40
N THR A 129 3.03 -7.00 -10.80
CA THR A 129 3.34 -6.10 -9.69
C THR A 129 3.23 -4.65 -10.13
N ASP A 130 3.83 -4.29 -11.26
CA ASP A 130 3.79 -2.94 -11.81
C ASP A 130 2.36 -2.52 -12.20
N LEU A 131 1.60 -3.44 -12.80
CA LEU A 131 0.19 -3.22 -13.12
C LEU A 131 -0.62 -2.97 -11.84
N TYR A 132 -0.46 -3.82 -10.83
CA TYR A 132 -1.18 -3.69 -9.56
C TYR A 132 -0.82 -2.39 -8.83
N ILE A 133 0.48 -2.09 -8.69
CA ILE A 133 0.94 -0.86 -8.03
C ILE A 133 0.38 0.36 -8.75
N THR A 134 0.45 0.40 -10.09
CA THR A 134 -0.08 1.52 -10.87
C THR A 134 -1.57 1.72 -10.61
N PHE A 135 -2.36 0.64 -10.65
CA PHE A 135 -3.79 0.70 -10.39
C PHE A 135 -4.11 1.12 -8.95
N GLN A 136 -3.44 0.50 -7.97
CA GLN A 136 -3.54 0.81 -6.54
C GLN A 136 -3.23 2.27 -6.23
N GLN A 137 -2.18 2.84 -6.85
CA GLN A 137 -1.86 4.26 -6.66
C GLN A 137 -2.88 5.17 -7.32
N GLY A 138 -3.43 4.78 -8.48
CA GLY A 138 -4.59 5.46 -9.07
C GLY A 138 -5.78 5.52 -8.11
N LEU A 139 -6.09 4.40 -7.44
CA LEU A 139 -7.14 4.36 -6.42
C LEU A 139 -6.82 5.23 -5.20
N ASN A 140 -5.56 5.25 -4.71
CA ASN A 140 -5.15 6.13 -3.61
C ASN A 140 -5.31 7.63 -3.94
N VAL A 141 -5.16 8.01 -5.22
CA VAL A 141 -5.41 9.39 -5.65
C VAL A 141 -6.91 9.65 -5.71
N GLN A 142 -7.68 8.74 -6.31
CA GLN A 142 -9.14 8.88 -6.44
C GLN A 142 -9.86 8.89 -5.09
N SER A 143 -9.36 8.15 -4.10
CA SER A 143 -9.99 8.05 -2.78
C SER A 143 -10.04 9.36 -2.01
N ARG A 144 -9.21 10.34 -2.40
CA ARG A 144 -9.26 11.72 -1.86
C ARG A 144 -10.50 12.48 -2.30
N ASN A 145 -11.20 12.02 -3.34
CA ASN A 145 -12.47 12.56 -3.78
C ASN A 145 -13.62 11.79 -3.09
N VAL A 146 -14.37 12.50 -2.23
CA VAL A 146 -15.48 11.94 -1.44
C VAL A 146 -16.58 11.31 -2.32
N GLN A 147 -16.72 11.75 -3.58
CA GLN A 147 -17.71 11.23 -4.52
C GLN A 147 -17.20 10.03 -5.35
N ALA A 148 -15.92 9.65 -5.21
CA ALA A 148 -15.30 8.62 -6.03
C ALA A 148 -15.57 7.18 -5.54
N LYS A 149 -16.28 6.97 -4.42
CA LYS A 149 -16.49 5.62 -3.87
C LYS A 149 -17.10 4.66 -4.91
N GLU A 150 -18.15 5.09 -5.59
CA GLU A 150 -18.82 4.25 -6.60
C GLU A 150 -17.97 4.06 -7.86
N SER A 151 -17.25 5.08 -8.32
CA SER A 151 -16.38 4.96 -9.48
C SER A 151 -15.16 4.08 -9.19
N MET A 152 -14.59 4.14 -7.99
CA MET A 152 -13.53 3.24 -7.54
C MET A 152 -14.03 1.80 -7.47
N ALA A 153 -15.23 1.56 -6.93
CA ALA A 153 -15.81 0.22 -6.88
C ALA A 153 -15.97 -0.39 -8.29
N ARG A 154 -16.49 0.38 -9.25
CA ARG A 154 -16.55 -0.05 -10.67
C ARG A 154 -15.17 -0.29 -11.27
N GLY A 155 -14.20 0.57 -10.95
CA GLY A 155 -12.82 0.40 -11.40
C GLY A 155 -12.18 -0.89 -10.86
N ILE A 156 -12.39 -1.18 -9.58
CA ILE A 156 -11.92 -2.41 -8.92
C ILE A 156 -12.58 -3.64 -9.56
N GLU A 157 -13.89 -3.61 -9.80
CA GLU A 157 -14.60 -4.70 -10.47
C GLU A 157 -14.03 -4.98 -11.87
N MET A 158 -13.83 -3.94 -12.68
CA MET A 158 -13.21 -4.06 -14.00
C MET A 158 -11.79 -4.61 -13.93
N PHE A 159 -10.99 -4.15 -12.97
CA PHE A 159 -9.64 -4.64 -12.75
C PHE A 159 -9.62 -6.12 -12.36
N LEU A 160 -10.52 -6.55 -11.46
CA LEU A 160 -10.63 -7.95 -11.04
C LEU A 160 -11.08 -8.86 -12.18
N MET A 161 -12.00 -8.39 -13.04
CA MET A 161 -12.37 -9.12 -14.26
C MET A 161 -11.16 -9.33 -15.18
N LEU A 162 -10.31 -8.30 -15.35
CA LEU A 162 -9.05 -8.43 -16.10
C LEU A 162 -8.11 -9.44 -15.44
N ILE A 163 -7.86 -9.34 -14.13
CA ILE A 163 -6.98 -10.26 -13.39
C ILE A 163 -7.47 -11.71 -13.53
N LYS A 164 -8.78 -11.95 -13.42
CA LYS A 164 -9.37 -13.28 -13.60
C LYS A 164 -9.09 -13.88 -14.98
N THR A 165 -8.96 -13.07 -16.03
CA THR A 165 -8.58 -13.58 -17.36
C THR A 165 -7.15 -14.11 -17.42
N LEU A 166 -6.30 -13.79 -16.45
CA LEU A 166 -4.91 -14.24 -16.37
C LEU A 166 -4.77 -15.59 -15.66
N GLU A 167 -5.81 -16.07 -14.98
CA GLU A 167 -5.80 -17.30 -14.22
C GLU A 167 -5.87 -18.54 -15.11
N VAL A 168 -5.36 -19.66 -14.61
CA VAL A 168 -5.65 -20.97 -15.21
C VAL A 168 -7.10 -21.37 -14.90
N THR A 169 -7.78 -21.94 -15.88
CA THR A 169 -9.16 -22.46 -15.72
C THR A 169 -9.21 -23.71 -14.87
#